data_AF-A0AAU1L560-F1
#
_entry.id   AF-A0AAU1L560-F1
#
_cell.length_a   1.000
_cell.length_b   1.000
_cell.length_c   1.000
_cell.angle_alpha   90.00
_cell.angle_beta   90.00
_cell.angle_gamma   90.00
#
_symmetry.space_group_name_H-M   'P 1'
#
loop_
_entity.id
_entity.type
_entity.pdbx_description
1 polymer ?
#
loop_
_entity_poly.entity_id
_entity_poly.type
_entity_poly.pdbx_seq_one_letter_code
_entity_poly.pdbx_strand_id
1 'polypeptide(L)'
;MSNWDIKPDGVRGVLSKTVEAGGKFEDEFTAYGDGLVGAATWAGTMVLGGTEIPKGGAFGPVAQALQEFQQHTENDVKFLPVRTAKSITGARLATEEYLKGDLQMAKNKQEEYSKAPTPEEMKGPNK
;
A
#
# COMPACT_ATOMS: atom_id res chain seq x y z
N MET A 1 24.68 21.05 -17.53
CA MET A 1 24.07 21.54 -16.28
C MET A 1 23.06 20.49 -15.85
N SER A 2 23.11 19.98 -14.62
CA SER A 2 22.03 19.09 -14.14
C SER A 2 20.75 19.91 -14.03
N ASN A 3 19.62 19.36 -14.48
CA ASN A 3 18.30 19.99 -14.33
C ASN A 3 17.79 19.99 -12.88
N TRP A 4 18.67 19.75 -11.90
CA TRP A 4 18.33 19.67 -10.49
C TRP A 4 18.55 21.04 -9.84
N ASP A 5 17.46 21.80 -9.75
CA ASP A 5 17.35 23.00 -8.93
C ASP A 5 16.33 22.72 -7.82
N ILE A 6 16.71 21.88 -6.86
CA ILE A 6 15.83 21.47 -5.76
C ILE A 6 16.07 22.36 -4.54
N LYS A 7 14.99 22.73 -3.85
CA LYS A 7 15.05 23.41 -2.55
C LYS A 7 14.91 22.35 -1.45
N PRO A 8 15.98 22.02 -0.68
CA PRO A 8 15.94 20.93 0.31
C PRO A 8 14.81 21.07 1.33
N ASP A 9 14.53 22.30 1.78
CA ASP A 9 13.41 22.55 2.72
C ASP A 9 12.04 22.36 2.06
N GLY A 10 11.93 22.68 0.78
CA GLY A 10 10.73 22.36 -0.01
C GLY A 10 10.51 20.85 -0.13
N VAL A 11 11.58 20.09 -0.38
CA VAL A 11 11.52 18.62 -0.42
C VAL A 11 11.10 18.07 0.94
N ARG A 12 11.72 18.52 2.03
CA ARG A 12 11.35 18.12 3.40
C ARG A 12 9.86 18.38 3.68
N GLY A 13 9.35 19.54 3.29
CA GLY A 13 7.93 19.88 3.46
C GLY A 13 7.00 18.93 2.69
N VAL A 14 7.35 18.58 1.45
CA VAL A 14 6.58 17.59 0.67
C VAL A 14 6.65 16.21 1.32
N LEU A 15 7.85 15.75 1.71
CA LEU A 15 8.01 14.45 2.37
C LEU A 15 7.21 14.35 3.67
N SER A 16 7.20 15.42 4.48
CA SER A 16 6.40 15.47 5.71
C SER A 16 4.91 15.25 5.43
N LYS A 17 4.35 15.96 4.44
CA LYS A 17 2.95 15.83 4.06
C LYS A 17 2.63 14.45 3.49
N THR A 18 3.53 13.87 2.71
CA THR A 18 3.35 12.53 2.15
C THR A 18 3.38 11.47 3.24
N VAL A 19 4.27 11.59 4.24
CA VAL A 19 4.31 10.71 5.41
C VAL A 19 3.04 10.83 6.22
N GLU A 20 2.54 12.05 6.45
CA GLU A 20 1.27 12.29 7.16
C GLU A 20 0.08 11.64 6.45
N ALA A 21 -0.03 11.83 5.13
CA ALA A 21 -1.08 11.20 4.34
C ALA A 21 -0.92 9.66 4.30
N GLY A 22 0.30 9.17 4.11
CA GLY A 22 0.59 7.74 4.08
C GLY A 22 0.42 7.04 5.44
N GLY A 23 0.54 7.76 6.55
CA GLY A 23 0.27 7.24 7.89
C GLY A 23 -1.17 6.76 8.08
N LYS A 24 -2.09 7.16 7.20
CA LYS A 24 -3.50 6.76 7.22
C LYS A 24 -3.78 5.42 6.52
N PHE A 25 -2.78 4.80 5.87
CA PHE A 25 -3.02 3.53 5.17
C PHE A 25 -3.54 2.43 6.08
N GLU A 26 -3.08 2.35 7.34
CA GLU A 26 -3.55 1.34 8.29
C GLU A 26 -5.06 1.46 8.58
N ASP A 27 -5.53 2.69 8.80
CA ASP A 27 -6.95 2.99 9.03
C ASP A 27 -7.79 2.66 7.79
N GLU A 28 -7.31 3.05 6.61
CA GLU A 28 -8.01 2.78 5.35
C GLU A 28 -8.06 1.28 5.01
N PHE A 29 -7.03 0.51 5.37
CA PHE A 29 -7.01 -0.94 5.19
C PHE A 29 -7.93 -1.66 6.15
N THR A 30 -8.02 -1.16 7.38
CA THR A 30 -9.00 -1.63 8.36
C THR A 30 -10.41 -1.37 7.83
N ALA A 31 -10.69 -0.15 7.38
CA ALA A 31 -11.99 0.22 6.81
C ALA A 31 -12.35 -0.60 5.56
N TYR A 32 -11.36 -0.91 4.71
CA TYR A 32 -11.53 -1.81 3.57
C TYR A 32 -11.97 -3.21 4.01
N GLY A 33 -11.26 -3.81 4.96
CA GLY A 33 -11.59 -5.13 5.51
C GLY A 33 -12.96 -5.17 6.18
N ASP A 34 -13.25 -4.18 7.03
CA ASP A 34 -14.52 -4.04 7.73
C ASP A 34 -15.69 -3.86 6.75
N GLY A 35 -15.48 -3.09 5.68
CA GLY A 35 -16.47 -2.90 4.62
C GLY A 35 -16.81 -4.20 3.89
N LEU A 36 -15.80 -5.02 3.58
CA LEU A 36 -16.00 -6.34 2.95
C LEU A 36 -16.75 -7.31 3.87
N VAL A 37 -16.33 -7.40 5.14
CA VAL A 37 -16.98 -8.27 6.14
C VAL A 37 -18.41 -7.81 6.41
N GLY A 38 -18.63 -6.50 6.52
CA GLY A 38 -19.95 -5.91 6.66
C GLY A 38 -20.84 -6.24 5.48
N ALA A 39 -20.37 -6.00 4.25
CA ALA A 39 -21.13 -6.31 3.04
C ALA A 39 -21.46 -7.82 2.93
N ALA A 40 -20.51 -8.70 3.25
CA ALA A 40 -20.71 -10.14 3.28
C ALA A 40 -21.79 -10.56 4.29
N THR A 41 -21.82 -9.91 5.45
CA THR A 41 -22.81 -10.15 6.50
C THR A 41 -24.22 -9.71 6.08
N TRP A 42 -24.33 -8.52 5.46
CA TRP A 42 -25.62 -7.95 5.05
C TRP A 42 -26.22 -8.56 3.78
N ALA A 43 -25.39 -9.12 2.89
CA ALA A 43 -25.84 -9.72 1.65
C ALA A 43 -26.68 -11.01 1.85
N GLY A 44 -26.81 -11.48 3.09
CA GLY A 44 -27.65 -12.60 3.46
C GLY A 44 -26.96 -13.95 3.29
N THR A 45 -27.52 -14.94 3.99
CA THR A 45 -26.99 -16.31 4.05
C THR A 45 -27.83 -17.23 3.17
N MET A 46 -27.20 -18.11 2.39
CA MET A 46 -27.92 -19.19 1.70
C MET A 46 -27.64 -20.51 2.43
N VAL A 47 -28.68 -21.13 2.99
CA VAL A 47 -28.61 -22.50 3.50
C VAL A 47 -29.30 -23.39 2.47
N LEU A 48 -28.58 -24.35 1.90
CA LEU A 48 -29.19 -25.37 1.04
C LEU A 48 -30.12 -26.23 1.89
N GLY A 49 -31.38 -26.38 1.47
CA GLY A 49 -32.36 -27.18 2.21
C GLY A 49 -31.88 -28.63 2.37
N GLY A 50 -31.86 -29.11 3.62
CA GLY A 50 -31.47 -30.48 3.95
C GLY A 50 -30.02 -30.66 4.44
N THR A 51 -29.21 -29.60 4.51
CA THR A 51 -27.89 -29.64 5.13
C THR A 51 -27.87 -28.91 6.48
N GLU A 52 -27.10 -29.43 7.44
CA GLU A 52 -26.86 -28.72 8.70
C GLU A 52 -26.12 -27.41 8.42
N ILE A 53 -26.54 -26.34 9.10
CA ILE A 53 -25.83 -25.06 9.05
C ILE A 53 -24.42 -25.29 9.62
N PRO A 54 -23.34 -24.93 8.90
CA PRO A 54 -21.99 -25.07 9.40
C PRO A 54 -21.84 -24.36 10.76
N LYS A 55 -21.00 -24.88 11.66
CA LYS A 55 -20.75 -24.26 12.98
C LYS A 55 -20.23 -22.80 12.90
N GLY A 56 -19.81 -22.34 11.72
CA GLY A 56 -19.41 -20.95 11.44
C GLY A 56 -20.49 -20.08 10.77
N GLY A 57 -21.72 -20.56 10.65
CA GLY A 57 -22.78 -19.92 9.86
C GLY A 57 -22.75 -20.34 8.38
N ALA A 58 -23.82 -20.03 7.66
CA ALA A 58 -23.86 -20.19 6.21
C ALA A 58 -23.55 -18.85 5.55
N PHE A 59 -22.64 -18.82 4.58
CA PHE A 59 -22.35 -17.62 3.80
C PHE A 59 -23.00 -17.76 2.42
N GLY A 60 -23.69 -16.70 1.98
CA GLY A 60 -24.27 -16.66 0.64
C GLY A 60 -23.19 -16.50 -0.45
N PRO A 61 -23.57 -16.65 -1.73
CA PRO A 61 -22.64 -16.50 -2.86
C PRO A 61 -21.97 -15.13 -2.93
N VAL A 62 -22.61 -14.07 -2.43
CA VAL A 62 -22.02 -12.72 -2.36
C VAL A 62 -20.84 -12.68 -1.40
N ALA A 63 -20.94 -13.34 -0.24
CA ALA A 63 -19.85 -13.40 0.72
C ALA A 63 -18.63 -14.16 0.16
N GLN A 64 -18.86 -15.23 -0.62
CA GLN A 64 -17.79 -15.92 -1.34
C GLN A 64 -17.12 -15.01 -2.38
N ALA A 65 -17.91 -14.31 -3.20
CA ALA A 65 -17.38 -13.38 -4.19
C ALA A 65 -16.56 -12.24 -3.55
N LEU A 66 -16.98 -11.73 -2.38
CA LEU A 66 -16.23 -10.71 -1.63
C LEU A 66 -14.91 -11.27 -1.06
N GLN A 67 -14.91 -12.54 -0.62
CA GLN A 67 -13.67 -13.20 -0.20
C GLN A 67 -12.69 -13.36 -1.36
N GLU A 68 -13.15 -13.79 -2.53
CA GLU A 68 -12.32 -13.86 -3.74
C GLU A 68 -11.81 -12.48 -4.14
N PHE A 69 -12.68 -11.47 -4.13
CA PHE A 69 -12.30 -10.08 -4.40
C PHE A 69 -11.20 -9.60 -3.44
N GLN A 70 -11.33 -9.90 -2.15
CA GLN A 70 -10.31 -9.56 -1.14
C GLN A 70 -8.97 -10.22 -1.46
N GLN A 71 -8.96 -11.52 -1.79
CA GLN A 71 -7.74 -12.26 -2.13
C GLN A 71 -7.08 -11.70 -3.39
N HIS A 72 -7.88 -11.35 -4.40
CA HIS A 72 -7.37 -10.80 -5.65
C HIS A 72 -6.78 -9.39 -5.51
N THR A 73 -7.31 -8.58 -4.58
CA THR A 73 -6.89 -7.19 -4.37
C THR A 73 -5.89 -7.02 -3.24
N GLU A 74 -5.62 -8.05 -2.44
CA GLU A 74 -4.73 -7.99 -1.29
C GLU A 74 -3.35 -7.39 -1.64
N ASN A 75 -2.77 -7.83 -2.75
CA ASN A 75 -1.48 -7.33 -3.21
C ASN A 75 -1.55 -5.88 -3.71
N ASP A 76 -2.67 -5.49 -4.35
CA ASP A 76 -2.87 -4.12 -4.83
C ASP A 76 -2.97 -3.15 -3.65
N VAL A 77 -3.70 -3.54 -2.61
CA VAL A 77 -3.84 -2.77 -1.38
C VAL A 77 -2.49 -2.67 -0.68
N LYS A 78 -1.77 -3.78 -0.47
CA LYS A 78 -0.43 -3.79 0.13
C LYS A 78 0.61 -2.99 -0.67
N PHE A 79 0.43 -2.88 -1.99
CA PHE A 79 1.38 -2.18 -2.85
C PHE A 79 1.47 -0.69 -2.52
N LEU A 80 0.35 -0.06 -2.13
CA LEU A 80 0.25 1.37 -1.89
C LEU A 80 1.25 1.90 -0.83
N PRO A 81 1.30 1.37 0.41
CA PRO A 81 2.22 1.83 1.44
C PRO A 81 3.67 1.48 1.11
N VAL A 82 3.92 0.30 0.52
CA VAL A 82 5.28 -0.12 0.15
C VAL A 82 5.85 0.82 -0.91
N ARG A 83 5.06 1.10 -1.96
CA ARG A 83 5.42 2.04 -3.02
C ARG A 83 5.60 3.47 -2.49
N THR A 84 4.73 3.90 -1.58
CA THR A 84 4.82 5.22 -0.94
C THR A 84 6.11 5.35 -0.13
N ALA A 85 6.41 4.37 0.73
CA ALA A 85 7.61 4.35 1.56
C ALA A 85 8.89 4.31 0.71
N LYS A 86 8.89 3.51 -0.36
CA LYS A 86 10.00 3.45 -1.33
C LYS A 86 10.23 4.81 -1.99
N SER A 87 9.16 5.48 -2.43
CA SER A 87 9.23 6.80 -3.07
C SER A 87 9.76 7.89 -2.11
N ILE A 88 9.28 7.90 -0.86
CA ILE A 88 9.76 8.81 0.20
C ILE A 88 11.26 8.60 0.44
N THR A 89 11.68 7.34 0.56
CA THR A 89 13.08 6.97 0.78
C THR A 89 13.95 7.44 -0.39
N GLY A 90 13.50 7.20 -1.63
CA GLY A 90 14.16 7.65 -2.84
C GLY A 90 14.38 9.15 -2.87
N ALA A 91 13.33 9.93 -2.62
CA ALA A 91 13.39 11.39 -2.61
C ALA A 91 14.29 11.94 -1.49
N ARG A 92 14.29 11.32 -0.30
CA ARG A 92 15.22 11.67 0.79
C ARG A 92 16.68 11.42 0.37
N LEU A 93 17.00 10.21 -0.08
CA LEU A 93 18.36 9.82 -0.45
C LEU A 93 18.87 10.64 -1.65
N ALA A 94 18.01 10.86 -2.65
CA ALA A 94 18.28 11.78 -3.76
C ALA A 94 18.71 13.17 -3.29
N THR A 95 17.98 13.73 -2.32
CA THR A 95 18.27 15.06 -1.78
C THR A 95 19.57 15.07 -0.98
N GLU A 96 19.87 14.00 -0.24
CA GLU A 96 21.14 13.85 0.48
C GLU A 96 22.34 13.85 -0.48
N GLU A 97 22.26 13.12 -1.60
CA GLU A 97 23.33 13.10 -2.60
C GLU A 97 23.45 14.43 -3.36
N TYR A 98 22.32 15.09 -3.63
CA TYR A 98 22.31 16.45 -4.19
C TYR A 98 23.05 17.43 -3.29
N LEU A 99 22.81 17.38 -1.97
CA LEU A 99 23.50 18.24 -0.99
C LEU A 99 25.01 17.99 -0.90
N LYS A 100 25.46 16.78 -1.23
CA LYS A 100 26.89 16.43 -1.34
C LYS A 100 27.51 16.90 -2.66
N GLY A 101 26.71 17.40 -3.60
CA GLY A 101 27.13 17.77 -4.95
C GLY A 101 27.23 16.57 -5.92
N ASP A 102 26.84 15.36 -5.49
CA ASP A 102 26.85 14.16 -6.34
C ASP A 102 25.52 14.02 -7.09
N LEU A 103 25.41 14.79 -8.17
CA LEU A 103 24.21 14.84 -9.00
C LEU A 103 23.93 13.51 -9.73
N GLN A 104 24.98 12.74 -10.02
CA GLN A 104 24.81 11.44 -10.67
C GLN A 104 24.23 10.43 -9.68
N MET A 105 24.75 10.40 -8.45
CA MET A 105 24.20 9.52 -7.41
C MET A 105 22.79 9.96 -7.02
N ALA A 106 22.52 11.26 -6.95
CA ALA A 106 21.18 11.78 -6.73
C ALA A 106 20.16 11.28 -7.78
N LYS A 107 20.51 11.38 -9.07
CA LYS A 107 19.70 10.84 -10.17
C LYS A 107 19.52 9.33 -10.05
N ASN A 108 20.59 8.59 -9.81
CA ASN A 108 20.54 7.14 -9.67
C ASN A 108 19.64 6.71 -8.51
N LYS A 109 19.66 7.41 -7.37
CA LYS A 109 18.75 7.15 -6.23
C LYS A 109 17.30 7.45 -6.61
N GLN A 110 17.04 8.58 -7.28
CA GLN A 110 15.68 8.87 -7.75
C GLN A 110 15.17 7.76 -8.68
N GLU A 111 15.96 7.38 -9.68
CA GLU A 111 15.57 6.36 -10.66
C GLU A 111 15.33 5.00 -10.00
N GLU A 112 16.25 4.54 -9.14
CA GLU A 112 16.17 3.25 -8.47
C GLU A 112 14.90 3.12 -7.61
N TYR A 113 14.62 4.13 -6.80
CA TYR A 113 13.48 4.11 -5.90
C TYR A 113 12.16 4.48 -6.58
N SER A 114 12.20 5.01 -7.80
CA SER A 114 11.02 5.19 -8.66
C SER A 114 10.54 3.88 -9.30
N LYS A 115 11.30 2.78 -9.21
CA LYS A 115 10.90 1.46 -9.70
C LYS A 115 9.87 0.80 -8.78
N ALA A 116 8.96 0.03 -9.38
CA ALA A 116 7.93 -0.68 -8.62
C ALA A 116 8.56 -1.53 -7.52
N PRO A 117 7.89 -1.67 -6.35
CA PRO A 117 8.25 -2.65 -5.35
C PRO A 117 8.51 -4.03 -5.96
N THR A 118 9.61 -4.67 -5.56
CA THR A 118 9.89 -6.07 -5.93
C THR A 118 9.02 -7.02 -5.11
N PRO A 119 8.87 -8.29 -5.55
CA PRO A 119 8.18 -9.31 -4.76
C PRO A 119 8.75 -9.47 -3.33
N GLU A 120 10.04 -9.26 -3.14
CA GLU A 120 10.71 -9.29 -1.85
C GLU A 120 10.30 -8.09 -0.97
N GLU A 121 10.28 -6.88 -1.54
CA GLU A 121 9.85 -5.67 -0.82
C GLU A 121 8.37 -5.76 -0.40
N MET A 122 7.55 -6.47 -1.17
CA MET A 122 6.13 -6.71 -0.89
C MET A 122 5.88 -7.67 0.28
N LYS A 123 6.89 -8.44 0.72
CA LYS A 123 6.76 -9.34 1.89
C LYS A 123 6.82 -8.59 3.23
N GLY A 124 7.19 -7.31 3.21
CA GLY A 124 7.42 -6.51 4.41
C GLY A 124 8.78 -6.83 5.06
N PRO A 125 9.14 -6.13 6.15
CA PRO A 125 10.38 -6.39 6.87
C PRO A 125 10.37 -7.83 7.42
N ASN A 126 11.49 -8.55 7.25
CA ASN A 126 11.71 -9.81 7.95
C ASN A 126 11.57 -9.55 9.46
N LYS A 127 10.58 -10.19 10.09
CA LYS A 127 10.42 -10.18 11.54
C LYS A 127 11.48 -11.05 12.19
#